data_AF-A0A3M0YMB6-F1
#
_entry.id   AF-A0A3M0YMB6-F1
#
_cell.length_a   1.000
_cell.length_b   1.000
_cell.length_c   1.000
_cell.angle_alpha   90.00
_cell.angle_beta   90.00
_cell.angle_gamma   90.00
#
_symmetry.space_group_name_H-M   'P 1'
#
loop_
_entity.id
_entity.type
_entity.pdbx_description
1 polymer ?
#
loop_
_entity_poly.entity_id
_entity_poly.type
_entity_poly.pdbx_seq_one_letter_code
_entity_poly.pdbx_strand_id
1 'polypeptide(L)'
;MAVARLRDSVPDLGDYTIDRMDVRPGKGVVKVRFERGYWEVQVDGATAEVKSVARRNADWIEHIHDGSIVSEGFKLLSMNVLGLGAVLMVGTGLWLWLGPRRFRKLKRRGAGT
;
A
#
# COMPACT_ATOMS: atom_id res chain seq x y z
N MET A 1 -13.32 -11.06 23.78
CA MET A 1 -13.49 -9.63 24.15
C MET A 1 -13.35 -8.68 22.97
N ALA A 2 -12.26 -8.70 22.19
CA ALA A 2 -12.08 -7.78 21.05
C ALA A 2 -13.22 -7.83 20.01
N VAL A 3 -13.63 -9.06 19.62
CA VAL A 3 -14.78 -9.30 18.72
C VAL A 3 -16.07 -8.70 19.28
N ALA A 4 -16.36 -8.96 20.56
CA ALA A 4 -17.55 -8.43 21.23
C ALA A 4 -17.54 -6.90 21.23
N ARG A 5 -16.40 -6.29 21.57
CA ARG A 5 -16.29 -4.83 21.59
C ARG A 5 -16.45 -4.20 20.21
N LEU A 6 -15.94 -4.84 19.16
CA LEU A 6 -16.15 -4.38 17.79
C LEU A 6 -17.63 -4.50 17.39
N ARG A 7 -18.27 -5.63 17.71
CA ARG A 7 -19.71 -5.83 17.48
C ARG A 7 -20.56 -4.76 18.13
N ASP A 8 -20.26 -4.40 19.37
CA ASP A 8 -20.98 -3.34 20.08
C ASP A 8 -20.75 -1.95 19.45
N SER A 9 -19.59 -1.75 18.83
CA SER A 9 -19.24 -0.46 18.21
C SER A 9 -19.75 -0.32 16.77
N VAL A 10 -19.86 -1.43 16.04
CA VAL A 10 -20.19 -1.46 14.61
C VAL A 10 -21.07 -2.67 14.32
N PRO A 11 -22.35 -2.68 14.75
CA PRO A 11 -23.23 -3.85 14.67
C PRO A 11 -23.47 -4.33 13.22
N ASP A 12 -23.43 -3.40 12.26
CA ASP A 12 -23.77 -3.65 10.85
C ASP A 12 -22.59 -4.19 10.00
N LEU A 13 -21.47 -4.58 10.62
CA LEU A 13 -20.31 -5.13 9.89
C LEU A 13 -20.63 -6.49 9.21
N GLY A 14 -21.64 -7.19 9.72
CA GLY A 14 -22.13 -8.49 9.24
C GLY A 14 -21.24 -9.66 9.68
N ASP A 15 -19.93 -9.59 9.44
CA ASP A 15 -18.97 -10.61 9.85
C ASP A 15 -17.79 -9.98 10.63
N TYR A 16 -17.33 -10.68 11.67
CA TYR A 16 -16.29 -10.24 12.61
C TYR A 16 -15.10 -11.21 12.63
N THR A 17 -14.80 -11.83 11.48
CA THR A 17 -13.63 -12.68 11.30
C THR A 17 -12.34 -11.90 11.51
N ILE A 18 -11.43 -12.48 12.29
CA ILE A 18 -10.12 -11.89 12.60
C ILE A 18 -9.18 -12.22 11.45
N ASP A 19 -8.63 -11.19 10.83
CA ASP A 19 -7.59 -11.31 9.79
C ASP A 19 -6.24 -11.66 10.45
N ARG A 20 -5.82 -10.82 11.41
CA ARG A 20 -4.52 -10.97 12.06
C ARG A 20 -4.49 -10.35 13.45
N MET A 21 -3.70 -10.96 14.34
CA MET A 21 -3.30 -10.37 15.60
C MET A 21 -1.82 -9.96 15.55
N ASP A 22 -1.55 -8.68 15.81
CA ASP A 22 -0.20 -8.11 15.94
C ASP A 22 0.10 -7.87 17.42
N VAL A 23 0.92 -8.75 18.00
CA VAL A 23 1.33 -8.69 19.42
C VAL A 23 2.58 -7.83 19.53
N ARG A 24 2.54 -6.81 20.39
CA ARG A 24 3.67 -5.91 20.65
C ARG A 24 4.06 -5.96 22.13
N PRO A 25 4.88 -6.95 22.54
CA PRO A 25 5.23 -7.16 23.95
C PRO A 25 5.89 -5.93 24.58
N GLY A 26 6.79 -5.27 23.86
CA GLY A 26 7.47 -4.05 24.34
C GLY A 26 6.55 -2.85 24.58
N LYS A 27 5.29 -2.91 24.13
CA LYS A 27 4.26 -1.89 24.40
C LYS A 27 3.12 -2.42 25.28
N GLY A 28 3.13 -3.71 25.64
CA GLY A 28 2.04 -4.35 26.36
C GLY A 28 0.71 -4.31 25.63
N VAL A 29 0.69 -4.30 24.29
CA VAL A 29 -0.56 -4.17 23.50
C VAL A 29 -0.65 -5.26 22.44
N VAL A 30 -1.87 -5.77 22.24
CA VAL A 30 -2.25 -6.64 21.13
C VAL A 30 -3.22 -5.88 20.23
N LYS A 31 -2.91 -5.81 18.94
CA LYS A 31 -3.78 -5.23 17.92
C LYS A 31 -4.49 -6.35 17.17
N VAL A 32 -5.80 -6.41 17.29
CA VAL A 32 -6.65 -7.38 16.59
C VAL A 32 -7.26 -6.69 15.37
N ARG A 33 -6.93 -7.19 14.18
CA ARG A 33 -7.44 -6.70 12.90
C ARG A 33 -8.51 -7.63 12.38
N PHE A 34 -9.49 -7.06 11.70
CA PHE A 34 -10.64 -7.78 11.17
C PHE A 34 -10.63 -7.74 9.65
N GLU A 35 -11.03 -8.84 9.02
CA GLU A 35 -11.03 -8.98 7.56
C GLU A 35 -11.93 -7.94 6.89
N ARG A 36 -13.05 -7.59 7.53
CA ARG A 36 -14.04 -6.65 6.99
C ARG A 36 -13.91 -5.24 7.57
N GLY A 37 -14.11 -4.27 6.67
CA GLY A 37 -14.32 -2.87 7.05
C GLY A 37 -13.08 -2.13 7.54
N TYR A 38 -11.89 -2.73 7.49
CA TYR A 38 -10.63 -2.15 7.94
C TYR A 38 -10.66 -1.78 9.44
N TRP A 39 -11.26 -2.60 10.28
CA TRP A 39 -11.35 -2.33 11.71
C TRP A 39 -10.19 -2.94 12.50
N GLU A 40 -9.72 -2.21 13.51
CA GLU A 40 -8.74 -2.66 14.48
C GLU A 40 -9.23 -2.38 15.90
N VAL A 41 -9.09 -3.39 16.76
CA VAL A 41 -9.29 -3.28 18.20
C VAL A 41 -7.95 -3.46 18.89
N GLN A 42 -7.56 -2.49 19.71
CA GLN A 42 -6.34 -2.56 20.51
C GLN A 42 -6.69 -2.94 21.94
N VAL A 43 -5.99 -3.93 22.46
CA VAL A 43 -6.22 -4.53 23.77
C VAL A 43 -4.91 -4.55 24.56
N ASP A 44 -4.99 -4.28 25.85
CA ASP A 44 -3.88 -4.46 26.78
C ASP A 44 -3.50 -5.94 26.88
N GLY A 45 -2.21 -6.25 26.72
CA GLY A 45 -1.70 -7.61 26.68
C GLY A 45 -1.68 -8.32 28.04
N ALA A 46 -1.78 -7.59 29.15
CA ALA A 46 -1.76 -8.14 30.50
C ALA A 46 -3.15 -8.18 31.14
N THR A 47 -3.92 -7.09 31.02
CA THR A 47 -5.24 -6.96 31.66
C THR A 47 -6.39 -7.33 30.73
N ALA A 48 -6.11 -7.52 29.44
CA ALA A 48 -7.12 -7.64 28.41
C ALA A 48 -8.07 -6.43 28.34
N GLU A 49 -7.69 -5.24 28.79
CA GLU A 49 -8.55 -4.05 28.67
C GLU A 49 -8.59 -3.50 27.23
N VAL A 50 -9.76 -3.14 26.68
CA VAL A 50 -9.81 -2.49 25.35
C VAL A 50 -9.36 -1.03 25.46
N LYS A 51 -8.27 -0.69 24.78
CA LYS A 51 -7.73 0.67 24.74
C LYS A 51 -8.28 1.50 23.59
N SER A 52 -8.58 0.89 22.46
CA SER A 52 -9.07 1.61 21.27
C SER A 52 -9.82 0.71 20.32
N VAL A 53 -10.85 1.27 19.66
CA VAL A 53 -11.54 0.69 18.50
C VAL A 53 -11.51 1.74 17.39
N ALA A 54 -10.84 1.45 16.28
CA ALA A 54 -10.66 2.44 15.22
C ALA A 54 -10.62 1.80 13.83
N ARG A 55 -11.01 2.58 12.83
CA ARG A 55 -10.89 2.20 11.42
C ARG A 55 -9.50 2.58 10.89
N ARG A 56 -8.87 1.65 10.18
CA ARG A 56 -7.54 1.78 9.59
C ARG A 56 -7.65 2.30 8.16
N ASN A 57 -7.75 3.62 8.04
CA ASN A 57 -7.78 4.27 6.73
C ASN A 57 -6.49 4.01 5.91
N ALA A 58 -5.36 3.80 6.59
CA ALA A 58 -4.08 3.48 5.93
C ALA A 58 -4.16 2.19 5.09
N ASP A 59 -4.77 1.13 5.62
CA ASP A 59 -4.90 -0.15 4.92
C ASP A 59 -5.82 -0.01 3.68
N TRP A 60 -6.86 0.83 3.77
CA TRP A 60 -7.69 1.16 2.61
C TRP A 60 -6.91 1.92 1.53
N ILE A 61 -6.08 2.90 1.92
CA ILE A 61 -5.21 3.62 0.98
C ILE A 61 -4.17 2.66 0.37
N GLU A 62 -3.62 1.74 1.16
CA GLU A 62 -2.67 0.72 0.69
C GLU A 62 -3.30 -0.17 -0.38
N HIS A 63 -4.51 -0.68 -0.16
CA HIS A 63 -5.22 -1.52 -1.13
C HIS A 63 -5.56 -0.78 -2.43
N ILE A 64 -5.77 0.53 -2.35
CA ILE A 64 -5.93 1.38 -3.55
C ILE A 64 -4.59 1.60 -4.24
N HIS A 65 -3.55 1.89 -3.47
CA HIS A 65 -2.22 2.20 -3.99
C HIS A 65 -1.62 1.02 -4.75
N ASP A 66 -1.78 -0.20 -4.21
CA ASP A 66 -1.25 -1.41 -4.82
C ASP A 66 -2.25 -2.11 -5.77
N GLY A 67 -3.47 -1.60 -5.89
CA GLY A 67 -4.52 -2.12 -6.77
C GLY A 67 -5.23 -3.38 -6.27
N SER A 68 -4.91 -3.89 -5.07
CA SER A 68 -5.56 -5.07 -4.50
C SER A 68 -7.04 -4.86 -4.16
N ILE A 69 -7.53 -3.62 -4.16
CA ILE A 69 -8.97 -3.31 -4.04
C ILE A 69 -9.82 -3.95 -5.16
N VAL A 70 -9.22 -4.23 -6.33
CA VAL A 70 -9.91 -4.90 -7.46
C VAL A 70 -9.71 -6.41 -7.39
N SER A 71 -8.45 -6.87 -7.38
CA SER A 71 -8.06 -8.27 -7.16
C SER A 71 -6.55 -8.41 -7.00
N GLU A 72 -6.09 -9.52 -6.42
CA GLU A 72 -4.65 -9.85 -6.36
C GLU A 72 -4.02 -9.94 -7.75
N GLY A 73 -4.72 -10.54 -8.72
CA GLY A 73 -4.27 -10.62 -10.11
C GLY A 73 -4.15 -9.25 -10.78
N PHE A 74 -5.09 -8.34 -10.51
CA PHE A 74 -5.03 -6.97 -11.00
C PHE A 74 -3.83 -6.21 -10.41
N LYS A 75 -3.56 -6.36 -9.12
CA LYS A 75 -2.37 -5.79 -8.46
C LYS A 75 -1.07 -6.22 -9.16
N LEU A 76 -0.91 -7.52 -9.40
CA LEU A 76 0.25 -8.07 -10.10
C LEU A 76 0.39 -7.50 -11.52
N LEU A 77 -0.69 -7.50 -12.30
CA LEU A 77 -0.63 -6.99 -13.68
C LEU A 77 -0.37 -5.48 -13.72
N SER A 78 -1.17 -4.70 -12.98
CA SER A 78 -1.12 -3.23 -13.01
C SER A 78 0.24 -2.69 -12.57
N MET A 79 0.81 -3.20 -11.46
CA MET A 79 2.11 -2.72 -10.98
C MET A 79 3.27 -3.07 -11.91
N ASN A 80 3.24 -4.23 -12.57
CA ASN A 80 4.24 -4.58 -13.58
C ASN A 80 4.13 -3.70 -14.83
N VAL A 81 2.91 -3.47 -15.33
CA VAL A 81 2.67 -2.61 -16.50
C VAL A 81 3.07 -1.16 -16.21
N LEU A 82 2.69 -0.63 -15.04
CA LEU A 82 3.07 0.72 -14.62
C LEU A 82 4.59 0.83 -14.43
N GLY A 83 5.23 -0.17 -13.82
CA GLY A 83 6.68 -0.22 -13.66
C GLY A 83 7.42 -0.23 -15.00
N LEU A 84 6.99 -1.06 -15.95
CA LEU A 84 7.57 -1.09 -17.30
C LEU A 84 7.33 0.23 -18.04
N GLY A 85 6.13 0.80 -17.92
CA GLY A 85 5.79 2.11 -18.46
C GLY A 85 6.70 3.22 -17.91
N ALA A 86 7.00 3.19 -16.60
CA ALA A 86 7.92 4.13 -15.97
C ALA A 86 9.35 3.98 -16.52
N VAL A 87 9.84 2.75 -16.69
CA VAL A 87 11.16 2.50 -17.31
C VAL A 87 11.21 3.01 -18.75
N LEU A 88 10.15 2.78 -19.54
CA LEU A 88 10.04 3.29 -20.91
C LEU A 88 10.00 4.84 -20.93
N MET A 89 9.26 5.46 -20.01
CA MET A 89 9.23 6.93 -19.88
C MET A 89 10.60 7.50 -19.51
N VAL A 90 11.31 6.89 -18.57
CA VAL A 90 12.67 7.29 -18.23
C VAL A 90 13.60 7.13 -19.43
N GLY A 91 13.54 5.98 -20.12
CA GLY A 91 14.37 5.70 -21.30
C GLY A 91 14.14 6.69 -22.44
N THR A 92 12.88 6.96 -22.76
CA THR A 92 12.51 7.94 -23.80
C THR A 92 12.86 9.38 -23.37
N GLY A 93 12.67 9.74 -22.10
CA GLY A 93 13.10 11.02 -21.55
C GLY A 93 14.61 11.24 -21.65
N LEU A 94 15.41 10.24 -21.29
CA LEU A 94 16.87 10.28 -21.43
C LEU A 94 17.29 10.38 -22.91
N TRP A 95 16.61 9.66 -23.80
CA TRP A 95 16.85 9.76 -25.24
C TRP A 95 16.60 11.18 -25.76
N LEU A 96 15.48 11.80 -25.39
CA LEU A 96 15.15 13.18 -25.78
C LEU A 96 16.14 14.20 -25.22
N TRP A 97 16.69 13.97 -24.02
CA TRP A 97 17.68 14.86 -23.41
C TRP A 97 19.08 14.73 -24.06
N LEU A 98 19.52 13.50 -24.34
CA LEU A 98 20.86 13.22 -24.89
C LEU A 98 20.92 13.37 -26.42
N GLY A 99 19.85 13.02 -27.13
CA GLY A 99 19.77 12.99 -28.58
C GLY A 99 20.24 14.29 -29.24
N PRO A 100 19.63 15.45 -28.95
CA PRO A 100 19.99 16.73 -29.57
C PRO A 100 21.45 17.14 -29.30
N ARG A 101 21.96 16.84 -28.10
CA ARG A 101 23.36 17.13 -27.74
C ARG A 101 24.33 16.29 -28.57
N ARG A 102 24.00 15.03 -28.84
CA ARG A 102 24.80 14.13 -29.67
C ARG A 102 24.79 14.57 -31.14
N PHE A 103 23.62 14.88 -31.71
CA PHE A 103 23.51 15.37 -33.10
C PHE A 103 24.25 16.68 -33.33
N ARG A 104 24.19 17.64 -32.40
CA ARG A 104 24.94 18.90 -32.49
C ARG A 104 26.46 18.67 -32.45
N LYS A 105 26.96 17.72 -31.65
CA LYS A 105 28.39 17.35 -31.62
C LYS A 105 28.85 16.67 -32.90
N LEU A 106 28.04 15.77 -33.50
CA LEU A 106 28.37 15.16 -34.79
C LEU A 106 28.43 16.20 -35.92
N LYS A 107 27.46 17.12 -36.00
CA LYS A 107 27.45 18.16 -37.04
C LYS A 107 28.67 19.09 -36.97
N ARG A 108 29.16 19.41 -35.75
CA ARG A 108 30.40 20.20 -35.55
C ARG A 108 31.67 19.46 -35.98
N ARG A 109 31.71 18.13 -35.85
CA ARG A 109 32.86 17.30 -36.25
C ARG A 109 32.94 17.11 -37.77
N GLY A 110 31.80 17.01 -38.46
CA GLY A 110 31.76 16.87 -39.93
C GLY A 110 31.90 18.17 -40.72
N ALA A 111 31.86 19.34 -40.07
CA ALA A 111 32.05 20.64 -40.70
C ALA A 111 33.49 21.19 -40.58
N GLY A 112 34.41 20.41 -39.99
CA GLY A 112 35.82 20.76 -39.77
C GLY A 112 36.81 19.98 -40.64
N THR A 113 36.33 19.33 -41.69
CA THR A 113 37.09 18.69 -42.77
C THR A 113 36.70 19.32 -44.08
#